data_AF-A0A6S7I612-F1
#
_entry.id   AF-A0A6S7I612-F1
#
_cell.length_a   1.000
_cell.length_b   1.000
_cell.length_c   1.000
_cell.angle_alpha   90.00
_cell.angle_beta   90.00
_cell.angle_gamma   90.00
#
_symmetry.space_group_name_H-M   'P 1'
#
loop_
_entity.id
_entity.type
_entity.pdbx_description
1 polymer ?
#
loop_
_entity_poly.entity_id
_entity_poly.type
_entity_poly.pdbx_seq_one_letter_code
_entity_poly.pdbx_strand_id
1 'polypeptide(L)'
;MAFPRAPLNHPDALLGDQKMIHLLKEINVVFKSKGKPLKQKDDIVHFLEDDEEPDHWQQMRQGCVPGLVVTRKNGSMVLIGKDIFLSFKEGEIVQAVVAFVATFYLLDLDYPAKWLMSLSVLQKIIFNDNQMHPDCSTAELKKILEDLDIVY
;
A
#
# COMPACT_ATOMS: atom_id res chain seq x y z
N MET A 1 19.31 2.61 -35.36
CA MET A 1 19.78 3.64 -34.40
C MET A 1 18.88 3.58 -33.18
N ALA A 2 19.39 3.12 -32.04
CA ALA A 2 18.63 3.05 -30.79
C ALA A 2 18.92 4.32 -29.99
N PHE A 3 17.86 5.04 -29.59
CA PHE A 3 17.98 6.15 -28.66
C PHE A 3 18.39 5.63 -27.28
N PRO A 4 19.39 6.22 -26.60
CA PRO A 4 19.64 5.89 -25.21
C PRO A 4 18.48 6.44 -24.38
N ARG A 5 17.68 5.54 -23.77
CA ARG A 5 16.74 5.93 -22.71
C ARG A 5 17.59 6.32 -21.50
N ALA A 6 17.77 7.61 -21.28
CA ALA A 6 18.24 8.10 -19.99
C ALA A 6 17.24 7.65 -18.90
N PRO A 7 17.70 7.21 -17.71
CA PRO A 7 16.80 7.02 -16.60
C PRO A 7 16.24 8.40 -16.22
N LEU A 8 14.94 8.58 -16.41
CA LEU A 8 14.21 9.75 -15.90
C LEU A 8 14.14 9.62 -14.38
N ASN A 9 15.23 9.98 -13.69
CA ASN A 9 15.18 10.32 -12.29
C ASN A 9 14.48 11.68 -12.19
N HIS A 10 13.14 11.68 -12.28
CA HIS A 10 12.34 12.86 -12.04
C HIS A 10 12.43 13.18 -10.54
N PRO A 11 12.87 14.38 -10.13
CA PRO A 11 12.89 14.76 -8.72
C PRO A 11 11.49 14.70 -8.08
N ASP A 12 10.43 14.82 -8.89
CA ASP A 12 9.04 14.67 -8.47
C ASP A 12 8.66 13.23 -8.09
N ALA A 13 9.30 12.22 -8.70
CA ALA A 13 9.06 10.82 -8.38
C ALA A 13 9.55 10.49 -6.97
N LEU A 14 10.72 11.01 -6.58
CA LEU A 14 11.26 10.89 -5.22
C LEU A 14 10.36 11.58 -4.19
N LEU A 15 9.78 12.73 -4.54
CA LEU A 15 8.84 13.44 -3.66
C LEU A 15 7.52 12.67 -3.52
N GLY A 16 6.99 12.11 -4.62
CA GLY A 16 5.80 11.26 -4.62
C GLY A 16 5.99 9.99 -3.79
N ASP A 17 7.14 9.35 -3.93
CA ASP A 17 7.50 8.14 -3.20
C ASP A 17 7.64 8.38 -1.70
N GLN A 18 8.31 9.47 -1.29
CA GLN A 18 8.41 9.83 0.12
C GLN A 18 7.05 10.16 0.74
N LYS A 19 6.19 10.89 0.01
CA LYS A 19 4.82 11.16 0.44
C LYS A 19 4.00 9.89 0.58
N MET A 20 4.13 8.96 -0.36
CA MET A 20 3.42 7.68 -0.33
C MET A 20 3.89 6.79 0.82
N ILE A 21 5.20 6.70 1.06
CA ILE A 21 5.75 5.99 2.23
C ILE A 21 5.22 6.60 3.53
N HIS A 22 5.23 7.94 3.63
CA HIS A 22 4.70 8.64 4.79
C HIS A 22 3.22 8.33 4.99
N LEU A 23 2.42 8.42 3.92
CA LEU A 23 0.99 8.09 3.94
C LEU A 23 0.74 6.65 4.39
N LEU A 24 1.44 5.66 3.82
CA LEU A 24 1.27 4.25 4.20
C LEU A 24 1.66 4.01 5.67
N LYS A 25 2.66 4.72 6.19
CA LYS A 25 3.03 4.67 7.61
C LYS A 25 1.96 5.31 8.49
N GLU A 26 1.46 6.48 8.13
CA GLU A 26 0.42 7.19 8.87
C GLU A 26 -0.91 6.42 8.86
N ILE A 27 -1.32 5.87 7.71
CA ILE A 27 -2.48 4.97 7.59
C ILE A 27 -2.27 3.77 8.52
N ASN A 28 -1.09 3.15 8.50
CA ASN A 28 -0.80 2.12 9.48
C ASN A 28 -0.95 2.64 10.92
N VAL A 29 -0.41 3.80 11.29
CA VAL A 29 -0.55 4.33 12.67
C VAL A 29 -2.01 4.63 13.05
N VAL A 30 -2.79 5.25 12.15
CA VAL A 30 -4.19 5.62 12.37
C VAL A 30 -5.08 4.39 12.52
N PHE A 31 -4.86 3.36 11.70
CA PHE A 31 -5.71 2.17 11.64
C PHE A 31 -5.20 0.98 12.46
N LYS A 32 -3.90 0.94 12.82
CA LYS A 32 -3.38 0.10 13.90
C LYS A 32 -3.81 0.71 15.23
N SER A 33 -5.07 0.48 15.56
CA SER A 33 -5.77 0.95 16.77
C SER A 33 -4.88 1.08 18.01
N LYS A 34 -5.02 2.21 18.72
CA LYS A 34 -4.56 2.44 20.09
C LYS A 34 -4.90 1.23 20.97
N GLY A 35 -3.97 0.28 21.13
CA GLY A 35 -4.15 -0.78 22.12
C GLY A 35 -3.34 -2.04 21.94
N LYS A 36 -3.10 -2.54 20.71
CA LYS A 36 -2.28 -3.75 20.52
C LYS A 36 -1.51 -3.72 19.20
N PRO A 37 -0.21 -4.06 19.20
CA PRO A 37 0.53 -4.25 17.96
C PRO A 37 -0.16 -5.35 17.15
N LEU A 38 -0.48 -5.06 15.89
CA LEU A 38 -0.93 -6.10 14.97
C LEU A 38 0.15 -7.17 14.88
N LYS A 39 -0.26 -8.43 15.03
CA LYS A 39 0.64 -9.55 14.71
C LYS A 39 1.01 -9.39 13.23
N GLN A 40 2.30 -9.46 12.92
CA GLN A 40 2.87 -9.35 11.55
C GLN A 40 2.08 -10.16 10.49
N LYS A 41 1.40 -11.24 10.93
CA LYS A 41 0.64 -12.18 10.10
C LYS A 41 -0.70 -11.65 9.57
N ASP A 42 -1.27 -10.63 10.20
CA ASP A 42 -2.56 -10.02 9.81
C ASP A 42 -2.38 -8.75 8.97
N ASP A 43 -1.12 -8.37 8.69
CA ASP A 43 -0.79 -7.15 7.98
C ASP A 43 -0.96 -7.33 6.46
N ILE A 44 -1.45 -6.28 5.81
CA ILE A 44 -1.54 -6.21 4.35
C ILE A 44 -0.49 -5.26 3.77
N VAL A 45 0.15 -4.42 4.59
CA VAL A 45 1.29 -3.59 4.18
C VAL A 45 2.44 -3.81 5.16
N HIS A 46 3.53 -4.37 4.67
CA HIS A 46 4.70 -4.65 5.49
C HIS A 46 5.93 -3.89 5.00
N PHE A 47 6.59 -3.20 5.93
CA PHE A 47 7.87 -2.54 5.68
C PHE A 47 8.96 -3.45 6.24
N LEU A 48 9.76 -4.05 5.35
CA LEU A 48 10.88 -4.90 5.76
C LEU A 48 12.00 -4.05 6.34
N GLU A 49 12.60 -4.55 7.41
CA GLU A 49 13.85 -4.01 7.92
C GLU A 49 15.00 -4.31 6.94
N ASP A 50 16.09 -3.54 7.04
CA ASP A 50 17.20 -3.57 6.06
C ASP A 50 17.91 -4.94 5.95
N ASP A 51 17.64 -5.84 6.89
CA ASP A 51 18.22 -7.17 7.06
C ASP A 51 17.19 -8.32 6.93
N GLU A 52 15.91 -8.00 6.69
CA GLU A 52 14.84 -9.00 6.61
C GLU A 52 14.60 -9.44 5.16
N GLU A 53 14.66 -10.75 4.91
CA GLU A 53 14.40 -11.29 3.58
C GLU A 53 12.91 -11.28 3.23
N PRO A 54 12.52 -10.86 2.01
CA PRO A 54 11.11 -10.83 1.59
C PRO A 54 10.38 -12.17 1.74
N ASP A 55 11.11 -13.26 1.50
CA ASP A 55 10.61 -14.63 1.57
C ASP A 55 10.18 -15.01 3.00
N HIS A 56 10.78 -14.39 4.02
CA HIS A 56 10.45 -14.68 5.41
C HIS A 56 9.05 -14.19 5.78
N TRP A 57 8.71 -12.94 5.41
CA TRP A 57 7.38 -12.41 5.65
C TRP A 57 6.30 -13.16 4.85
N GLN A 58 6.61 -13.48 3.59
CA GLN A 58 5.75 -14.28 2.71
C GLN A 58 5.37 -15.64 3.34
N GLN A 59 6.31 -16.31 4.00
CA GLN A 59 6.05 -17.59 4.67
C GLN A 59 5.24 -17.46 5.96
N MET A 60 5.39 -16.35 6.68
CA MET A 60 4.71 -16.12 7.96
C MET A 60 3.27 -15.64 7.84
N ARG A 61 2.91 -15.03 6.71
CA ARG A 61 1.59 -14.48 6.45
C ARG A 61 0.51 -15.57 6.40
N GLN A 62 -0.66 -15.26 6.93
CA GLN A 62 -1.84 -16.13 6.85
C GLN A 62 -2.91 -15.48 5.96
N GLY A 63 -3.53 -16.29 5.10
CA GLY A 63 -4.60 -15.87 4.20
C GLY A 63 -4.16 -15.66 2.75
N CYS A 64 -5.15 -15.48 1.87
CA CYS A 64 -4.97 -15.31 0.42
C CYS A 64 -5.17 -13.86 -0.05
N VAL A 65 -5.31 -12.92 0.88
CA VAL A 65 -5.56 -11.51 0.57
C VAL A 65 -4.33 -10.90 -0.13
N PRO A 66 -4.48 -9.95 -1.06
CA PRO A 66 -3.35 -9.19 -1.58
C PRO A 66 -2.54 -8.54 -0.45
N GLY A 67 -1.22 -8.47 -0.59
CA GLY A 67 -0.33 -7.81 0.36
C GLY A 67 0.73 -6.99 -0.36
N LEU A 68 1.16 -5.88 0.25
CA LEU A 68 2.23 -5.03 -0.22
C LEU A 68 3.43 -5.16 0.71
N VAL A 69 4.57 -5.54 0.16
CA VAL A 69 5.87 -5.52 0.84
C VAL A 69 6.67 -4.35 0.30
N VAL A 70 7.16 -3.50 1.20
CA VAL A 70 7.99 -2.36 0.87
C VAL A 70 9.37 -2.59 1.47
N THR A 71 10.40 -2.56 0.62
CA THR A 71 11.79 -2.72 1.02
C THR A 71 12.56 -1.47 0.62
N ARG A 72 13.55 -1.06 1.43
CA ARG A 72 14.41 0.07 1.06
C ARG A 72 15.37 -0.27 -0.09
N LYS A 73 15.91 -1.49 -0.11
CA LYS A 73 16.99 -1.88 -1.03
C LYS A 73 16.50 -2.60 -2.29
N ASN A 74 15.44 -3.39 -2.19
CA ASN A 74 14.99 -4.30 -3.24
C ASN A 74 13.72 -3.79 -3.94
N GLY A 75 13.26 -2.58 -3.63
CA GLY A 75 12.01 -2.01 -4.14
C GLY A 75 10.77 -2.54 -3.43
N SER A 76 9.66 -2.70 -4.14
CA SER A 76 8.37 -3.09 -3.57
C SER A 76 7.78 -4.31 -4.28
N MET A 77 6.98 -5.11 -3.58
CA MET A 77 6.38 -6.32 -4.12
C MET A 77 4.92 -6.43 -3.73
N VAL A 78 4.08 -6.86 -4.67
CA VAL A 78 2.68 -7.22 -4.41
C VAL A 78 2.60 -8.73 -4.35
N LEU A 79 2.06 -9.26 -3.25
CA LEU A 79 1.85 -10.68 -3.02
C LEU A 79 0.38 -11.03 -3.15
N ILE A 80 0.08 -12.22 -3.66
CA ILE A 80 -1.25 -12.85 -3.54
C ILE A 80 -1.06 -14.19 -2.84
N GLY A 81 -1.67 -14.35 -1.66
CA GLY A 81 -1.36 -15.47 -0.78
C GLY A 81 0.11 -15.50 -0.41
N LYS A 82 0.81 -16.53 -0.90
CA LYS A 82 2.25 -16.74 -0.67
C LYS A 82 3.09 -16.52 -1.92
N ASP A 83 2.53 -16.02 -3.01
CA ASP A 83 3.28 -15.87 -4.26
C ASP A 83 3.52 -14.39 -4.57
N ILE A 84 4.70 -14.07 -5.09
CA ILE A 84 5.01 -12.74 -5.62
C ILE A 84 4.27 -12.58 -6.94
N PHE A 85 3.29 -11.67 -6.95
CA PHE A 85 2.49 -11.38 -8.14
C PHE A 85 3.16 -10.30 -9.00
N LEU A 86 3.64 -9.23 -8.37
CA LEU A 86 4.35 -8.13 -9.05
C LEU A 86 5.56 -7.68 -8.24
N SER A 87 6.60 -7.21 -8.92
CA SER A 87 7.79 -6.62 -8.31
C SER A 87 8.12 -5.30 -9.00
N PHE A 88 8.52 -4.34 -8.19
CA PHE A 88 8.80 -2.96 -8.55
C PHE A 88 10.19 -2.60 -8.04
N LYS A 89 10.92 -1.78 -8.78
CA LYS A 89 12.26 -1.34 -8.40
C LYS A 89 12.19 -0.28 -7.30
N GLU A 90 13.35 0.05 -6.74
CA GLU A 90 13.50 1.23 -5.89
C GLU A 90 13.04 2.48 -6.66
N GLY A 91 12.26 3.35 -6.01
CA GLY A 91 11.71 4.55 -6.65
C GLY A 91 10.39 4.35 -7.42
N GLU A 92 9.77 3.17 -7.33
CA GLU A 92 8.50 2.85 -7.97
C GLU A 92 7.38 2.55 -6.96
N ILE A 93 7.46 3.06 -5.73
CA ILE A 93 6.48 2.69 -4.69
C ILE A 93 5.07 3.13 -5.05
N VAL A 94 4.90 4.31 -5.66
CA VAL A 94 3.57 4.79 -6.09
C VAL A 94 2.91 3.77 -7.03
N GLN A 95 3.68 3.23 -7.97
CA GLN A 95 3.20 2.21 -8.90
C GLN A 95 2.86 0.90 -8.17
N ALA A 96 3.67 0.53 -7.17
CA ALA A 96 3.41 -0.63 -6.35
C ALA A 96 2.12 -0.50 -5.53
N VAL A 97 1.84 0.67 -4.94
CA VAL A 97 0.59 0.92 -4.20
C VAL A 97 -0.61 0.92 -5.15
N VAL A 98 -0.50 1.55 -6.32
CA VAL A 98 -1.56 1.52 -7.34
C VAL A 98 -1.86 0.08 -7.73
N ALA A 99 -0.85 -0.72 -8.04
CA ALA A 99 -1.01 -2.12 -8.42
C ALA A 99 -1.60 -2.95 -7.27
N PHE A 100 -1.16 -2.71 -6.04
CA PHE A 100 -1.70 -3.35 -4.84
C PHE A 100 -3.20 -3.11 -4.70
N VAL A 101 -3.65 -1.85 -4.76
CA VAL A 101 -5.08 -1.53 -4.64
C VAL A 101 -5.85 -2.06 -5.85
N ALA A 102 -5.32 -1.93 -7.06
CA ALA A 102 -5.92 -2.46 -8.28
C ALA A 102 -6.11 -3.98 -8.26
N THR A 103 -5.27 -4.72 -7.51
CA THR A 103 -5.37 -6.18 -7.39
C THR A 103 -6.72 -6.62 -6.81
N PHE A 104 -7.29 -5.85 -5.89
CA PHE A 104 -8.62 -6.16 -5.34
C PHE A 104 -9.73 -6.05 -6.39
N TYR A 105 -9.65 -5.06 -7.30
CA TYR A 105 -10.61 -4.90 -8.38
C TYR A 105 -10.44 -5.92 -9.49
N LEU A 106 -9.18 -6.20 -9.88
CA LEU A 106 -8.87 -7.13 -10.97
C LEU A 106 -9.27 -8.56 -10.63
N LEU A 107 -9.25 -8.92 -9.35
CA LEU A 107 -9.55 -10.26 -8.87
C LEU A 107 -10.92 -10.37 -8.20
N ASP A 108 -11.72 -9.29 -8.21
CA ASP A 108 -13.05 -9.23 -7.58
C ASP A 108 -13.02 -9.67 -6.12
N LEU A 109 -12.08 -9.11 -5.35
CA LEU A 109 -11.85 -9.44 -3.95
C LEU A 109 -12.41 -8.36 -3.03
N ASP A 110 -13.19 -8.78 -2.04
CA ASP A 110 -13.63 -7.89 -0.97
C ASP A 110 -12.45 -7.38 -0.13
N TYR A 111 -12.55 -6.14 0.32
CA TYR A 111 -11.62 -5.61 1.31
C TYR A 111 -11.83 -6.33 2.66
N PRO A 112 -10.76 -6.82 3.30
CA PRO A 112 -10.89 -7.40 4.63
C PRO A 112 -11.46 -6.36 5.61
N ALA A 113 -12.43 -6.73 6.44
CA ALA A 113 -13.10 -5.81 7.36
C ALA A 113 -12.14 -4.96 8.22
N LYS A 114 -11.00 -5.54 8.64
CA LYS A 114 -9.96 -4.85 9.43
C LYS A 114 -9.26 -3.72 8.67
N TRP A 115 -9.23 -3.80 7.33
CA TRP A 115 -8.48 -2.91 6.45
C TRP A 115 -9.38 -2.12 5.49
N LEU A 116 -10.69 -2.35 5.55
CA LEU A 116 -11.71 -1.73 4.72
C LEU A 116 -11.54 -0.21 4.64
N MET A 117 -11.43 0.46 5.80
CA MET A 117 -11.23 1.89 5.86
C MET A 117 -9.91 2.34 5.26
N SER A 118 -8.79 1.68 5.61
CA SER A 118 -7.45 2.03 5.10
C SER A 118 -7.37 1.91 3.58
N LEU A 119 -7.90 0.82 3.03
CA LEU A 119 -7.95 0.58 1.59
C LEU A 119 -8.89 1.55 0.88
N SER A 120 -10.02 1.92 1.50
CA SER A 120 -10.92 2.94 0.97
C SER A 120 -10.26 4.34 0.93
N VAL A 121 -9.48 4.69 1.96
CA VAL A 121 -8.67 5.94 1.97
C VAL A 121 -7.64 5.92 0.84
N LEU A 122 -6.89 4.81 0.70
CA LEU A 122 -5.89 4.67 -0.37
C LEU A 122 -6.53 4.75 -1.75
N GLN A 123 -7.64 4.05 -1.99
CA GLN A 123 -8.41 4.14 -3.22
C GLN A 123 -8.81 5.59 -3.51
N LYS A 124 -9.32 6.30 -2.50
CA LYS A 124 -9.74 7.70 -2.64
C LYS A 124 -8.59 8.60 -3.06
N ILE A 125 -7.43 8.45 -2.42
CA ILE A 125 -6.24 9.27 -2.69
C ILE A 125 -5.66 8.95 -4.08
N ILE A 126 -5.57 7.67 -4.43
CA ILE A 126 -4.88 7.21 -5.64
C ILE A 126 -5.72 7.42 -6.89
N PHE A 127 -7.00 7.04 -6.84
CA PHE A 127 -7.87 7.06 -8.02
C PHE A 127 -8.78 8.29 -8.09
N ASN A 128 -8.76 9.15 -7.06
CA ASN A 128 -9.77 10.19 -6.84
C ASN A 128 -11.21 9.64 -6.92
N ASP A 129 -11.39 8.36 -6.64
CA ASP A 129 -12.65 7.68 -6.86
C ASP A 129 -13.67 8.16 -5.83
N ASN A 130 -14.87 8.52 -6.27
CA ASN A 130 -15.97 8.89 -5.38
C ASN A 130 -16.83 7.66 -5.01
N GLN A 131 -16.61 6.52 -5.65
CA GLN A 131 -17.29 5.26 -5.34
C GLN A 131 -16.62 4.61 -4.14
N MET A 132 -17.15 4.94 -2.96
CA MET A 132 -16.73 4.33 -1.71
C MET A 132 -17.23 2.90 -1.60
N HIS A 133 -16.49 2.04 -0.92
CA HIS A 133 -17.02 0.73 -0.53
C HIS A 133 -18.32 0.94 0.28
N PRO A 134 -19.41 0.22 0.00
CA PRO A 134 -20.74 0.48 0.59
C PRO A 134 -20.75 0.40 2.13
N ASP A 135 -19.91 -0.46 2.70
CA ASP A 135 -19.77 -0.64 4.15
C ASP A 135 -18.88 0.42 4.85
N CYS A 136 -18.39 1.40 4.11
CA CYS A 136 -17.47 2.42 4.61
C CYS A 136 -18.23 3.64 5.16
N SER A 137 -17.97 4.04 6.40
CA SER A 137 -18.59 5.23 6.99
C SER A 137 -18.04 6.50 6.35
N THR A 138 -18.89 7.20 5.58
CA THR A 138 -18.52 8.41 4.85
C THR A 138 -18.08 9.55 5.77
N ALA A 139 -18.64 9.61 6.99
CA ALA A 139 -18.29 10.62 7.99
C ALA A 139 -16.92 10.35 8.62
N GLU A 140 -16.62 9.08 8.93
CA GLU A 140 -15.31 8.70 9.48
C GLU A 140 -14.20 8.88 8.44
N LEU A 141 -14.47 8.52 7.18
CA LEU A 141 -13.49 8.73 6.11
C LEU A 141 -13.18 10.22 5.88
N LYS A 142 -14.19 11.08 5.82
CA LYS A 142 -13.97 12.53 5.68
C LYS A 142 -13.09 13.07 6.79
N LYS A 143 -13.39 12.70 8.04
CA LYS A 143 -12.59 13.08 9.20
C LYS A 143 -11.14 12.60 9.08
N ILE A 144 -10.91 11.38 8.62
CA ILE A 144 -9.55 10.84 8.46
C ILE A 144 -8.79 11.56 7.34
N LEU A 145 -9.46 11.90 6.23
CA LEU A 145 -8.85 12.70 5.17
C LEU A 145 -8.48 14.11 5.64
N GLU A 146 -9.33 14.73 6.46
CA GLU A 146 -9.05 16.00 7.13
C GLU A 146 -7.88 15.87 8.12
N ASP A 147 -7.86 14.84 8.96
CA ASP A 147 -6.80 14.57 9.94
C ASP A 147 -5.43 14.27 9.29
N LEU A 148 -5.43 13.67 8.09
CA LEU A 148 -4.22 13.40 7.31
C LEU A 148 -3.71 14.64 6.55
N ASP A 149 -4.36 15.80 6.69
CA ASP A 149 -4.08 17.05 5.97
C ASP A 149 -4.08 16.84 4.44
N ILE A 150 -4.84 15.86 3.97
CA ILE A 150 -5.09 15.59 2.55
C ILE A 150 -6.34 16.38 2.17
N VAL A 151 -6.24 17.70 2.35
CA VAL A 151 -7.21 18.64 1.83
C VAL A 151 -6.70 19.09 0.46
N TYR A 152 -7.48 18.78 -0.57
CA TYR A 152 -7.25 19.18 -1.96
C TYR A 152 -7.06 20.69 -2.13
#